data_AF-A0A3N4K2N6-F1
#
_entry.id   AF-A0A3N4K2N6-F1
#
_cell.length_a   1.000
_cell.length_b   1.000
_cell.length_c   1.000
_cell.angle_alpha   90.00
_cell.angle_beta   90.00
_cell.angle_gamma   90.00
#
_symmetry.space_group_name_H-M   'P 1'
#
loop_
_entity.id
_entity.type
_entity.pdbx_description
1 polymer ?
#
loop_
_entity_poly.entity_id
_entity_poly.type
_entity_poly.pdbx_seq_one_letter_code
_entity_poly.pdbx_strand_id
1 'polypeptide(L)'
;LSKLTLVEINGRKVTVPDPLLCEAIKGDHVSPSQVLGFLESEFSTPSLRSAPRVVLMDELDQLVTKGQDVMYNLFNWPGGRHSKLIVPAVANTMGLPERTPTIQLSLIIGFTRITFLGYTHFRLMSIILSSLEGASGNIVHPEAVQFASRKVAAVSGDARRALDICRRALEIVNRRILFQQRYRQQPTPIIPFQTKSGAISPSNATGSDLKARGRVTIAVVKQAIQEATSSPLQIFLKSPPSHPRFSVPDSCCVVDVRELTKMC
;
A
#
# COMPACT_ATOMS: atom_id res chain seq x y z
N LEU A 1 -3.34 3.82 39.09
CA LEU A 1 -2.55 3.39 37.91
C LEU A 1 -2.12 4.65 37.16
N SER A 2 -0.82 4.89 37.02
CA SER A 2 -0.30 6.02 36.25
C SER A 2 -0.79 5.89 34.79
N LYS A 3 -1.37 6.94 34.22
CA LYS A 3 -1.87 6.93 32.84
C LYS A 3 -0.69 6.78 31.88
N LEU A 4 -0.71 5.76 31.03
CA LEU A 4 0.29 5.54 29.99
C LEU A 4 0.12 6.59 28.89
N THR A 5 1.20 7.26 28.51
CA THR A 5 1.21 8.21 27.38
C THR A 5 1.74 7.50 26.16
N LEU A 6 0.92 7.44 25.09
CA LEU A 6 1.32 6.95 23.78
C LEU A 6 1.62 8.15 22.87
N VAL A 7 2.78 8.11 22.23
CA VAL A 7 3.23 9.10 21.25
C VAL A 7 3.56 8.36 19.97
N GLU A 8 3.01 8.80 18.84
CA GLU A 8 3.30 8.26 17.51
C GLU A 8 4.17 9.25 16.74
N ILE A 9 5.27 8.76 16.19
CA ILE A 9 6.20 9.53 15.35
C ILE A 9 6.42 8.73 14.07
N ASN A 10 6.12 9.37 12.93
CA ASN A 10 6.33 8.79 11.61
C ASN A 10 7.57 9.42 10.97
N GLY A 11 8.55 8.59 10.63
CA GLY A 11 9.86 9.01 10.09
C GLY A 11 9.78 9.80 8.77
N ARG A 12 8.75 9.62 7.95
CA ARG A 12 8.57 10.42 6.71
C ARG A 12 8.10 11.85 6.95
N LYS A 13 7.44 12.10 8.08
CA LYS A 13 6.93 13.44 8.44
C LYS A 13 7.96 14.26 9.21
N VAL A 14 9.06 13.65 9.61
CA VAL A 14 10.08 14.23 10.50
C VAL A 14 11.24 14.77 9.67
N THR A 15 11.42 16.09 9.69
CA THR A 15 12.61 16.74 9.12
C THR A 15 13.73 16.87 10.14
N VAL A 16 13.41 17.07 11.43
CA VAL A 16 14.35 17.09 12.55
C VAL A 16 13.77 16.29 13.72
N PRO A 17 14.34 15.12 14.07
CA PRO A 17 13.72 14.18 15.00
C PRO A 17 13.79 14.59 16.47
N ASP A 18 14.88 15.23 16.90
CA ASP A 18 15.08 15.60 18.30
C ASP A 18 14.01 16.57 18.84
N PRO A 19 13.76 17.75 18.23
CA PRO A 19 12.78 18.70 18.75
C PRO A 19 11.35 18.16 18.72
N LEU A 20 10.99 17.38 17.70
CA LEU A 20 9.67 16.73 17.63
C LEU A 20 9.47 15.70 18.73
N LEU A 21 10.52 14.95 19.07
CA LEU A 21 10.47 14.00 20.15
C LEU A 21 10.34 14.70 21.53
N CYS A 22 11.03 15.83 21.72
CA CYS A 22 10.91 16.64 22.93
C CYS A 22 9.50 17.21 23.10
N GLU A 23 8.97 17.80 22.03
CA GLU A 23 7.60 18.31 21.97
C GLU A 23 6.60 17.20 22.25
N ALA A 24 6.80 16.01 21.68
CA ALA A 24 5.87 14.91 21.85
C ALA A 24 5.95 14.26 23.26
N ILE A 25 7.11 14.32 23.93
CA ILE A 25 7.29 13.79 25.29
C ILE A 25 6.87 14.79 26.37
N LYS A 26 7.10 16.09 26.16
CA LYS A 26 6.95 17.13 27.19
C LYS A 26 5.82 18.13 26.91
N GLY A 27 5.45 18.31 25.64
CA GLY A 27 4.45 19.28 25.19
C GLY A 27 5.01 20.68 24.90
N ASP A 28 6.32 20.89 25.04
CA ASP A 28 6.99 22.19 24.87
C ASP A 28 8.01 22.16 23.73
N HIS A 29 8.08 23.25 22.96
CA HIS A 29 9.13 23.43 21.96
C HIS A 29 10.45 23.83 22.64
N VAL A 30 11.46 22.97 22.52
CA VAL A 30 12.81 23.23 23.04
C VAL A 30 13.78 23.39 21.88
N SER A 31 14.80 24.25 22.05
CA SER A 31 15.82 24.46 21.02
C SER A 31 16.59 23.16 20.71
N PRO A 32 16.84 22.81 19.43
CA PRO A 32 17.44 21.52 19.04
C PRO A 32 18.75 21.20 19.77
N SER A 33 19.56 22.22 20.08
CA SER A 33 20.85 22.08 20.74
C SER A 33 20.76 21.66 22.21
N GLN A 34 19.63 21.94 22.88
CA GLN A 34 19.44 21.61 24.29
C GLN A 34 18.56 20.37 24.51
N VAL A 35 17.76 20.00 23.50
CA VAL A 35 16.79 18.91 23.55
C VAL A 35 17.42 17.59 24.02
N LEU A 36 18.55 17.19 23.48
CA LEU A 36 19.15 15.88 23.78
C LEU A 36 19.56 15.74 25.24
N GLY A 37 20.21 16.76 25.81
CA GLY A 37 20.59 16.75 27.24
C GLY A 37 19.37 16.80 28.17
N PHE A 38 18.30 17.47 27.75
CA PHE A 38 17.04 17.45 28.50
C PHE A 38 16.36 16.08 28.45
N LEU A 39 16.30 15.44 27.28
CA LEU A 39 15.72 14.09 27.15
C LEU A 39 16.53 13.06 27.95
N GLU A 40 17.86 13.13 27.88
CA GLU A 40 18.73 12.22 28.61
C GLU A 40 18.60 12.38 30.13
N SER A 41 18.52 13.62 30.63
CA SER A 41 18.30 13.86 32.06
C SER A 41 16.91 13.42 32.54
N GLU A 42 15.87 13.62 31.72
CA GLU A 42 14.50 13.17 32.00
C GLU A 42 14.40 11.64 32.11
N PHE A 43 15.10 10.89 31.24
CA PHE A 43 15.07 9.43 31.23
C PHE A 43 16.07 8.77 32.18
N SER A 44 17.12 9.48 32.59
CA SER A 44 18.15 8.97 33.53
C SER A 44 17.80 9.26 35.00
N THR A 45 17.05 10.33 35.27
CA THR A 45 16.73 10.73 36.64
C THR A 45 15.54 9.94 37.19
N PRO A 46 15.66 9.31 38.37
CA PRO A 46 14.54 8.60 39.00
C PRO A 46 13.46 9.58 39.42
N SER A 47 12.38 9.67 38.67
CA SER A 47 11.20 10.48 39.00
C SER A 47 10.06 9.58 39.51
N LEU A 48 9.68 9.79 40.78
CA LEU A 48 8.58 9.04 41.44
C LEU A 48 7.22 9.24 40.76
N ARG A 49 7.06 10.34 40.00
CA ARG A 49 5.85 10.67 39.23
C ARG A 49 5.93 10.27 37.75
N SER A 50 7.03 9.69 37.28
CA SER A 50 7.14 9.31 35.87
C SER A 50 6.16 8.20 35.55
N ALA A 51 5.19 8.53 34.69
CA ALA A 51 4.32 7.56 34.06
C ALA A 51 5.09 6.82 32.96
N PRO A 52 4.78 5.54 32.71
CA PRO A 52 5.35 4.83 31.58
C PRO A 52 4.94 5.52 30.27
N ARG A 53 5.91 5.74 29.39
CA ARG A 53 5.72 6.38 28.08
C ARG A 53 6.01 5.37 26.98
N VAL A 54 5.14 5.30 25.98
CA VAL A 54 5.32 4.47 24.80
C VAL A 54 5.49 5.39 23.61
N VAL A 55 6.61 5.26 22.90
CA VAL A 55 6.90 6.05 21.69
C VAL A 55 6.92 5.10 20.51
N LEU A 56 5.84 5.08 19.74
CA LEU A 56 5.72 4.31 18.51
C LEU A 56 6.48 5.04 17.40
N MET A 57 7.55 4.42 16.92
CA MET A 57 8.33 4.88 15.79
C MET A 57 7.90 4.13 14.54
N ASP A 58 7.21 4.80 13.62
CA ASP A 58 6.84 4.26 12.32
C ASP A 58 7.84 4.72 11.24
N GLU A 59 8.08 3.87 10.24
CA GLU A 59 9.06 4.11 9.17
C GLU A 59 10.43 4.57 9.69
N LEU A 60 10.97 3.88 10.71
CA LEU A 60 12.25 4.21 11.35
C LEU A 60 13.42 4.24 10.35
N ASP A 61 13.33 3.49 9.25
CA ASP A 61 14.34 3.48 8.20
C ASP A 61 14.52 4.82 7.48
N GLN A 62 13.54 5.72 7.58
CA GLN A 62 13.63 7.08 7.05
C GLN A 62 14.44 8.02 7.95
N LEU A 63 14.58 7.70 9.24
CA LEU A 63 15.34 8.49 10.21
C LEU A 63 16.84 8.18 10.20
N VAL A 64 17.28 7.22 9.37
CA VAL A 64 18.70 6.87 9.22
C VAL A 64 19.40 7.95 8.41
N THR A 65 20.00 8.91 9.11
CA THR A 65 20.88 9.92 8.53
C THR A 65 22.34 9.45 8.57
N LYS A 66 23.23 10.18 7.88
CA LYS A 66 24.68 9.91 7.90
C LYS A 66 25.31 10.04 9.29
N GLY A 67 24.71 10.86 10.17
CA GLY A 67 25.19 11.07 11.54
C GLY A 67 24.78 9.96 12.51
N GLN A 68 23.72 9.21 12.22
CA GLN A 68 23.24 8.07 13.03
C GLN A 68 22.91 8.35 14.52
N ASP A 69 23.14 9.57 15.02
CA ASP A 69 23.00 9.97 16.42
C ASP A 69 21.57 9.76 16.96
N VAL A 70 20.58 10.06 16.14
CA VAL A 70 19.16 10.00 16.50
C VAL A 70 18.74 8.56 16.82
N MET A 71 19.11 7.63 15.95
CA MET A 71 18.80 6.21 16.13
C MET A 71 19.50 5.66 17.38
N TYR A 72 20.75 6.07 17.60
CA TYR A 72 21.52 5.67 18.78
C TYR A 72 20.85 6.13 20.07
N ASN A 73 20.50 7.42 20.16
CA ASN A 73 19.85 8.00 21.33
C ASN A 73 18.51 7.32 21.62
N LEU A 74 17.71 7.06 20.58
CA LEU A 74 16.42 6.38 20.68
C LEU A 74 16.48 4.98 21.28
N PHE A 75 17.52 4.21 20.92
CA PHE A 75 17.70 2.86 21.45
C PHE A 75 18.42 2.84 22.81
N ASN A 76 19.16 3.89 23.15
CA ASN A 76 19.82 4.01 24.44
C ASN A 76 18.85 4.42 25.57
N TRP A 77 17.87 5.29 25.30
CA TRP A 77 16.94 5.78 26.33
C TRP A 77 16.11 4.69 27.04
N PRO A 78 15.62 3.63 26.38
CA PRO A 78 14.94 2.51 27.07
C PRO A 78 15.87 1.69 27.97
N GLY A 79 17.18 1.67 27.69
CA GLY A 79 18.18 0.91 28.46
C GLY A 79 18.58 1.56 29.79
N GLY A 80 18.13 2.78 30.07
CA GLY A 80 18.44 3.49 31.31
C GLY A 80 17.82 2.82 32.55
N ARG A 81 18.59 2.71 33.65
CA ARG A 81 18.19 2.01 34.89
C ARG A 81 16.87 2.46 35.52
N HIS A 82 16.45 3.70 35.27
CA HIS A 82 15.22 4.28 35.80
C HIS A 82 14.25 4.72 34.70
N SER A 83 14.53 4.35 33.45
CA SER A 83 13.71 4.70 32.31
C SER A 83 12.45 3.85 32.28
N LYS A 84 11.29 4.50 32.12
CA LYS A 84 10.00 3.85 31.87
C LYS A 84 9.55 4.09 30.43
N LEU A 85 10.50 4.10 29.52
CA LEU A 85 10.29 4.32 28.09
C LEU A 85 10.23 2.99 27.34
N ILE A 86 9.19 2.80 26.52
CA ILE A 86 9.07 1.67 25.61
C ILE A 86 9.03 2.23 24.19
N VAL A 87 9.93 1.75 23.31
CA VAL A 87 10.04 2.23 21.93
C VAL A 87 9.76 1.09 20.97
N PRO A 88 8.49 0.81 20.63
CA PRO A 88 8.17 -0.06 19.50
C PRO A 88 8.55 0.66 18.20
N ALA A 89 9.47 0.06 17.44
CA ALA A 89 9.93 0.59 16.16
C ALA A 89 9.50 -0.31 14.99
N VAL A 90 8.90 0.29 13.98
CA VAL A 90 8.48 -0.34 12.73
C VAL A 90 9.34 0.20 11.60
N ALA A 91 9.82 -0.71 10.76
CA ALA A 91 10.65 -0.36 9.60
C ALA A 91 10.39 -1.33 8.46
N ASN A 92 10.53 -0.84 7.22
CA ASN A 92 10.34 -1.68 6.04
C ASN A 92 11.56 -2.56 5.78
N THR A 93 12.76 -2.02 6.03
CA THR A 93 14.00 -2.74 5.75
C THR A 93 14.62 -3.33 7.00
N MET A 94 15.04 -4.58 6.89
CA MET A 94 15.69 -5.35 7.94
C MET A 94 17.11 -4.88 8.33
N GLY A 95 17.71 -3.99 7.53
CA GLY A 95 19.12 -3.61 7.63
C GLY A 95 19.43 -2.45 8.57
N LEU A 96 18.49 -2.08 9.45
CA LEU A 96 18.68 -0.93 10.34
C LEU A 96 19.77 -1.09 11.40
N PRO A 97 20.02 -2.29 11.98
CA PRO A 97 21.17 -2.48 12.87
C PRO A 97 22.48 -2.80 12.11
N GLU A 98 22.42 -3.39 10.91
CA GLU A 98 23.62 -3.78 10.14
C GLU A 98 24.32 -2.59 9.47
N ARG A 99 23.61 -1.47 9.26
CA ARG A 99 24.19 -0.22 8.74
C ARG A 99 24.73 0.71 9.83
N THR A 100 24.49 0.39 11.10
CA THR A 100 25.03 1.10 12.27
C THR A 100 26.15 0.26 12.89
N PRO A 101 27.43 0.64 12.77
CA PRO A 101 28.56 -0.21 13.12
C PRO A 101 28.81 -0.40 14.63
N THR A 102 27.97 0.14 15.51
CA THR A 102 28.18 0.03 16.96
C THR A 102 27.65 -1.31 17.49
N ILE A 103 28.57 -2.24 17.76
CA ILE A 103 28.36 -3.59 18.31
C ILE A 103 27.45 -3.61 19.57
N GLN A 104 27.36 -2.52 20.33
CA GLN A 104 26.49 -2.45 21.52
C GLN A 104 24.99 -2.35 21.20
N LEU A 105 24.60 -1.64 20.14
CA LEU A 105 23.18 -1.47 19.80
C LEU A 105 22.60 -2.71 19.14
N SER A 106 23.39 -3.41 18.32
CA SER A 106 22.97 -4.67 17.72
C SER A 106 22.67 -5.75 18.77
N LEU A 107 23.37 -5.71 19.91
CA LEU A 107 23.09 -6.59 21.06
C LEU A 107 21.79 -6.22 21.77
N ILE A 108 21.50 -4.93 21.98
CA ILE A 108 20.27 -4.48 22.68
C ILE A 108 19.03 -4.66 21.79
N ILE A 109 19.13 -4.32 20.51
CA ILE A 109 18.05 -4.40 19.52
C ILE A 109 17.86 -5.85 19.04
N GLY A 110 18.90 -6.69 19.17
CA GLY A 110 18.91 -8.07 18.70
C GLY A 110 18.00 -9.04 19.46
N PHE A 111 17.67 -8.77 20.72
CA PHE A 111 16.91 -9.73 21.57
C PHE A 111 15.38 -9.70 21.36
N THR A 112 14.80 -8.63 20.80
CA THR A 112 13.32 -8.49 20.67
C THR A 112 12.89 -8.09 19.27
N ARG A 113 13.55 -8.64 18.25
CA ARG A 113 13.20 -8.38 16.85
C ARG A 113 12.10 -9.32 16.37
N ILE A 114 11.02 -8.76 15.85
CA ILE A 114 9.93 -9.52 15.22
C ILE A 114 9.90 -9.18 13.73
N THR A 115 10.11 -10.19 12.88
CA THR A 115 10.04 -10.03 11.43
C THR A 115 8.63 -10.38 10.94
N PHE A 116 7.95 -9.40 10.35
CA PHE A 116 6.68 -9.61 9.66
C PHE A 116 6.95 -10.07 8.23
N LEU A 117 6.72 -11.36 7.97
CA LEU A 117 6.80 -11.93 6.63
C LEU A 117 5.57 -11.53 5.81
N GLY A 118 5.71 -11.55 4.48
CA GLY A 118 4.59 -11.40 3.57
C GLY A 118 3.48 -12.42 3.84
N TYR A 119 2.24 -12.02 3.62
CA TYR A 119 1.09 -12.86 3.92
C TYR A 119 1.05 -14.09 3.01
N THR A 120 0.74 -15.25 3.60
CA THR A 120 0.43 -16.45 2.83
C THR A 120 -0.88 -16.28 2.07
N HIS A 121 -1.08 -17.03 1.00
CA HIS A 121 -2.31 -16.94 0.21
C HIS A 121 -3.59 -17.21 1.03
N PHE A 122 -3.53 -18.09 2.03
CA PHE A 122 -4.65 -18.34 2.94
C PHE A 122 -4.96 -17.14 3.83
N ARG A 123 -3.93 -16.47 4.36
CA ARG A 123 -4.10 -15.25 5.17
C ARG A 123 -4.67 -14.12 4.32
N LEU A 124 -4.16 -13.92 3.11
CA LEU A 124 -4.70 -12.93 2.16
C LEU A 124 -6.16 -13.22 1.81
N MET A 125 -6.51 -14.48 1.57
CA MET A 125 -7.89 -14.88 1.30
C MET A 125 -8.82 -14.52 2.48
N SER A 126 -8.41 -14.82 3.71
CA SER A 126 -9.18 -14.47 4.91
C SER A 126 -9.36 -12.96 5.07
N ILE A 127 -8.32 -12.17 4.79
CA ILE A 127 -8.37 -10.70 4.85
C ILE A 127 -9.33 -10.16 3.79
N ILE A 128 -9.24 -10.64 2.55
CA ILE A 128 -10.13 -10.22 1.46
C ILE A 128 -11.58 -10.58 1.79
N LEU A 129 -11.85 -11.80 2.26
CA LEU A 129 -13.20 -12.22 2.62
C LEU A 129 -13.78 -11.36 3.75
N SER A 130 -13.02 -11.13 4.82
CA SER A 130 -13.46 -10.26 5.92
C SER A 130 -13.72 -8.83 5.46
N SER A 131 -12.91 -8.30 4.54
CA SER A 131 -13.15 -6.97 3.95
C SER A 131 -14.41 -6.92 3.07
N LEU A 132 -14.86 -8.05 2.54
CA LEU A 132 -16.03 -8.16 1.66
C LEU A 132 -17.32 -8.50 2.43
N GLU A 133 -17.25 -8.94 3.69
CA GLU A 133 -18.42 -9.27 4.53
C GLU A 133 -19.35 -8.06 4.73
N GLY A 134 -18.83 -6.83 4.68
CA GLY A 134 -19.63 -5.60 4.73
C GLY A 134 -20.27 -5.18 3.40
N ALA A 135 -19.87 -5.79 2.27
CA ALA A 135 -20.43 -5.49 0.96
C ALA A 135 -21.65 -6.39 0.70
N SER A 136 -22.84 -5.82 0.73
CA SER A 136 -24.10 -6.56 0.54
C SER A 136 -24.14 -7.26 -0.82
N GLY A 137 -23.92 -8.57 -0.81
CA GLY A 137 -24.15 -9.45 -1.95
C GLY A 137 -22.92 -10.28 -2.31
N ASN A 138 -23.17 -11.52 -2.73
CA ASN A 138 -22.19 -12.46 -3.25
C ASN A 138 -21.70 -11.99 -4.65
N ILE A 139 -21.10 -10.79 -4.70
CA ILE A 139 -20.66 -10.07 -5.90
C ILE A 139 -19.36 -10.68 -6.40
N VAL A 140 -18.52 -11.22 -5.52
CA VAL A 140 -17.23 -11.80 -5.87
C VAL A 140 -17.30 -13.32 -5.81
N HIS A 141 -16.90 -14.01 -6.88
CA HIS A 141 -16.81 -15.46 -6.85
C HIS A 141 -15.67 -15.92 -5.92
N PRO A 142 -15.88 -16.95 -5.07
CA PRO A 142 -14.85 -17.42 -4.14
C PRO A 142 -13.59 -17.92 -4.85
N GLU A 143 -13.74 -18.53 -6.04
CA GLU A 143 -12.59 -18.93 -6.88
C GLU A 143 -11.78 -17.73 -7.39
N ALA A 144 -12.44 -16.59 -7.63
CA ALA A 144 -11.76 -15.36 -8.03
C ALA A 144 -10.92 -14.77 -6.89
N VAL A 145 -11.43 -14.84 -5.65
CA VAL A 145 -10.67 -14.46 -4.44
C VAL A 145 -9.47 -15.39 -4.25
N GLN A 146 -9.65 -16.70 -4.41
CA GLN A 146 -8.58 -17.67 -4.28
C GLN A 146 -7.48 -17.43 -5.33
N PHE A 147 -7.88 -17.18 -6.59
CA PHE A 147 -6.95 -16.86 -7.67
C PHE A 147 -6.17 -15.56 -7.39
N ALA A 148 -6.86 -14.49 -6.98
CA ALA A 148 -6.23 -13.21 -6.63
C ALA A 148 -5.20 -13.38 -5.50
N SER A 149 -5.60 -14.06 -4.42
CA SER A 149 -4.77 -14.27 -3.23
C SER A 149 -3.51 -15.05 -3.55
N ARG A 150 -3.61 -16.14 -4.34
CA ARG A 150 -2.44 -16.92 -4.78
C ARG A 150 -1.50 -16.09 -5.65
N LYS A 151 -2.04 -15.30 -6.58
CA LYS A 151 -1.21 -14.50 -7.49
C LYS A 151 -0.45 -13.40 -6.75
N VAL A 152 -1.07 -12.73 -5.78
CA VAL A 152 -0.42 -11.68 -4.98
C VAL A 152 0.60 -12.27 -4.00
N ALA A 153 0.27 -13.38 -3.33
CA ALA A 153 1.20 -14.08 -2.45
C ALA A 153 2.48 -14.53 -3.18
N ALA A 154 2.36 -14.96 -4.45
CA ALA A 154 3.50 -15.39 -5.25
C ALA A 154 4.42 -14.24 -5.70
N VAL A 155 3.94 -13.00 -5.72
CA VAL A 155 4.71 -11.84 -6.21
C VAL A 155 5.25 -10.98 -5.07
N SER A 156 4.42 -10.67 -4.07
CA SER A 156 4.75 -9.70 -3.03
C SER A 156 4.24 -10.08 -1.65
N GLY A 157 3.08 -10.73 -1.55
CA GLY A 157 2.47 -11.04 -0.25
C GLY A 157 1.94 -9.81 0.50
N ASP A 158 1.76 -8.66 -0.17
CA ASP A 158 1.20 -7.44 0.41
C ASP A 158 -0.34 -7.45 0.38
N ALA A 159 -0.96 -7.27 1.55
CA ALA A 159 -2.41 -7.19 1.71
C ALA A 159 -3.01 -5.92 1.07
N ARG A 160 -2.30 -4.78 1.08
CA ARG A 160 -2.77 -3.54 0.45
C ARG A 160 -2.97 -3.76 -1.04
N ARG A 161 -1.92 -4.28 -1.70
CA ARG A 161 -1.97 -4.64 -3.12
C ARG A 161 -3.07 -5.64 -3.43
N ALA A 162 -3.31 -6.63 -2.56
CA ALA A 162 -4.38 -7.61 -2.75
C ALA A 162 -5.77 -6.94 -2.73
N LEU A 163 -6.02 -6.05 -1.77
CA LEU A 163 -7.27 -5.30 -1.66
C LEU A 163 -7.46 -4.31 -2.82
N ASP A 164 -6.39 -3.66 -3.27
CA ASP A 164 -6.43 -2.74 -4.43
C ASP A 164 -6.82 -3.45 -5.72
N ILE A 165 -6.29 -4.66 -5.96
CA ILE A 165 -6.67 -5.49 -7.10
C ILE A 165 -8.15 -5.87 -7.02
N CYS A 166 -8.64 -6.26 -5.85
CA CYS A 166 -10.05 -6.59 -5.64
C CYS A 166 -10.96 -5.39 -5.86
N ARG A 167 -10.58 -4.22 -5.33
CA ARG A 167 -11.28 -2.94 -5.57
C ARG A 167 -11.32 -2.60 -7.05
N ARG A 168 -10.20 -2.74 -7.76
CA ARG A 168 -10.13 -2.49 -9.20
C ARG A 168 -11.02 -3.45 -9.99
N ALA A 169 -11.06 -4.72 -9.62
CA ALA A 169 -11.93 -5.71 -10.26
C ALA A 169 -13.42 -5.33 -10.09
N LEU A 170 -13.82 -4.85 -8.91
CA LEU A 170 -15.17 -4.33 -8.65
C LEU A 170 -15.48 -3.11 -9.52
N GLU A 171 -14.54 -2.17 -9.65
CA GLU A 171 -14.71 -0.99 -10.52
C GLU A 171 -14.91 -1.37 -12.00
N ILE A 172 -14.22 -2.39 -12.50
CA ILE A 172 -14.40 -2.90 -13.87
C ILE A 172 -15.81 -3.46 -14.06
N VAL A 173 -16.29 -4.28 -13.12
CA VAL A 173 -17.66 -4.81 -13.17
C VAL A 173 -18.68 -3.69 -13.09
N ASN A 174 -18.52 -2.76 -12.15
CA ASN A 174 -19.45 -1.64 -11.98
C ASN A 174 -19.54 -0.78 -13.24
N ARG A 175 -18.40 -0.47 -13.88
CA ARG A 175 -18.38 0.23 -15.18
C ARG A 175 -19.17 -0.53 -16.25
N ARG A 176 -19.02 -1.86 -16.36
CA ARG A 176 -19.77 -2.67 -17.33
C ARG A 176 -21.28 -2.64 -17.08
N ILE A 177 -21.71 -2.71 -15.81
CA ILE A 177 -23.13 -2.62 -15.43
C ILE A 177 -23.69 -1.24 -15.82
N LEU A 178 -23.01 -0.16 -15.44
CA LEU A 178 -23.43 1.21 -15.74
C LEU A 178 -23.53 1.47 -17.25
N PHE A 179 -22.57 0.97 -18.04
CA PHE A 179 -22.63 1.05 -19.50
C PHE A 179 -23.87 0.31 -20.04
N GLN A 180 -24.11 -0.93 -19.61
CA GLN A 180 -25.29 -1.71 -20.04
C GLN A 180 -26.62 -1.04 -19.66
N GLN A 181 -26.70 -0.41 -18.49
CA GLN A 181 -27.88 0.35 -18.07
C GLN A 181 -28.12 1.58 -18.95
N ARG A 182 -27.07 2.34 -19.28
CA ARG A 182 -27.18 3.50 -20.19
C ARG A 182 -27.64 3.10 -21.60
N TYR A 183 -27.16 1.98 -22.14
CA TYR A 183 -27.62 1.48 -23.44
C TYR A 183 -29.08 1.00 -23.44
N ARG A 184 -29.59 0.52 -22.31
CA ARG A 184 -31.02 0.15 -22.17
C ARG A 184 -31.97 1.34 -22.12
N GLN A 185 -31.49 2.54 -21.79
CA GLN A 185 -32.29 3.76 -21.69
C GLN A 185 -32.28 4.62 -22.97
N GLN A 186 -31.51 4.25 -24.00
CA GLN A 186 -31.63 4.87 -25.31
C GLN A 186 -32.78 4.23 -26.09
N PRO A 187 -33.77 5.00 -26.59
CA PRO A 187 -34.74 4.45 -27.52
C PRO A 187 -33.99 4.07 -28.80
N THR A 188 -34.18 2.84 -29.26
CA THR A 188 -33.62 2.39 -30.53
C THR A 188 -34.07 3.33 -31.65
N PRO A 189 -33.17 3.84 -32.51
CA PRO A 189 -33.63 4.43 -33.76
C PRO A 189 -34.30 3.32 -34.57
N ILE A 190 -35.59 3.52 -34.89
CA ILE A 190 -36.35 2.67 -35.80
C ILE A 190 -35.69 2.81 -37.17
N ILE A 191 -34.83 1.88 -37.53
CA ILE A 191 -34.40 1.69 -38.92
C ILE A 191 -35.41 0.71 -39.53
N PRO A 192 -36.19 1.10 -40.56
CA PRO A 192 -37.06 0.17 -41.25
C PRO A 192 -36.18 -0.74 -42.13
N PHE A 193 -35.81 -1.91 -41.61
CA PHE A 193 -35.15 -2.94 -42.40
C PHE A 193 -36.21 -3.88 -42.97
N GLN A 194 -36.39 -3.84 -44.29
CA GLN A 194 -37.25 -4.78 -44.99
C GLN A 194 -36.67 -6.20 -44.88
N THR A 195 -37.46 -7.06 -44.24
CA THR A 195 -37.53 -8.52 -44.31
C THR A 195 -36.69 -9.20 -45.41
N LYS A 196 -35.75 -10.08 -45.02
CA LYS A 196 -35.64 -11.47 -45.52
C LYS A 196 -35.02 -12.39 -44.45
N SER A 197 -35.86 -13.28 -43.94
CA SER A 197 -35.64 -14.69 -43.55
C SER A 197 -34.34 -15.09 -42.83
N GLY A 198 -34.49 -15.51 -41.57
CA GLY A 198 -33.46 -16.19 -40.79
C GLY A 198 -33.71 -16.08 -39.27
N ALA A 199 -34.86 -16.57 -38.81
CA ALA A 199 -35.23 -16.50 -37.40
C ALA A 199 -34.34 -17.41 -36.54
N ILE A 200 -33.32 -16.83 -35.91
CA ILE A 200 -32.76 -17.33 -34.66
C ILE A 200 -33.26 -16.39 -33.58
N SER A 201 -34.39 -16.77 -32.98
CA SER A 201 -34.93 -16.11 -31.79
C SER A 201 -33.88 -16.11 -30.67
N PRO A 202 -33.65 -14.99 -29.97
CA PRO A 202 -32.90 -15.03 -28.72
C PRO A 202 -33.81 -15.67 -27.67
N SER A 203 -33.74 -17.00 -27.55
CA SER A 203 -34.41 -17.74 -26.50
C SER A 203 -33.85 -17.32 -25.14
N ASN A 204 -34.69 -16.66 -24.35
CA ASN A 204 -34.71 -16.64 -22.89
C ASN A 204 -33.32 -16.75 -22.21
N ALA A 205 -32.63 -15.61 -22.08
CA ALA A 205 -31.62 -15.48 -21.03
C ALA A 205 -32.35 -15.56 -19.68
N THR A 206 -32.32 -16.75 -19.06
CA THR A 206 -32.75 -17.00 -17.70
C THR A 206 -32.15 -15.93 -16.76
N GLY A 207 -32.93 -15.47 -15.78
CA GLY A 207 -32.52 -14.42 -14.83
C GLY A 207 -31.21 -14.68 -14.07
N SER A 208 -30.63 -15.87 -14.18
CA SER A 208 -29.28 -16.23 -13.73
C SER A 208 -28.15 -15.54 -14.51
N ASP A 209 -28.32 -15.27 -15.80
CA ASP A 209 -27.23 -14.79 -16.67
C ASP A 209 -26.97 -13.28 -16.50
N LEU A 210 -28.02 -12.51 -16.20
CA LEU A 210 -27.92 -11.11 -15.75
C LEU A 210 -27.28 -11.00 -14.36
N LYS A 211 -27.50 -11.99 -13.48
CA LYS A 211 -26.87 -12.07 -12.15
C LYS A 211 -25.38 -12.46 -12.26
N ALA A 212 -25.00 -13.23 -13.28
CA ALA A 212 -23.61 -13.58 -13.60
C ALA A 212 -22.83 -12.38 -14.19
N ARG A 213 -23.47 -11.53 -15.00
CA ARG A 213 -22.84 -10.32 -15.57
C ARG A 213 -22.43 -9.27 -14.55
N GLY A 214 -23.07 -9.25 -13.39
CA GLY A 214 -22.76 -8.34 -12.29
C GLY A 214 -21.75 -8.88 -11.27
N ARG A 215 -21.13 -10.04 -11.52
CA ARG A 215 -20.18 -10.67 -10.59
C ARG A 215 -18.73 -10.53 -11.03
N VAL A 216 -17.84 -10.43 -10.04
CA VAL A 216 -16.39 -10.49 -10.25
C VAL A 216 -16.00 -11.95 -10.48
N THR A 217 -15.61 -12.25 -11.72
CA THR A 217 -15.09 -13.55 -12.15
C THR A 217 -13.56 -13.53 -12.21
N ILE A 218 -12.94 -14.71 -12.34
CA ILE A 218 -11.48 -14.85 -12.51
C ILE A 218 -10.97 -14.02 -13.69
N ALA A 219 -11.74 -13.93 -14.78
CA ALA A 219 -11.36 -13.15 -15.96
C ALA A 219 -11.24 -11.64 -15.65
N VAL A 220 -12.14 -11.10 -14.83
CA VAL A 220 -12.09 -9.70 -14.41
C VAL A 220 -10.90 -9.45 -13.48
N VAL A 221 -10.62 -10.38 -12.57
CA VAL A 221 -9.44 -10.28 -11.70
C VAL A 221 -8.15 -10.34 -12.52
N LYS A 222 -8.05 -11.23 -13.52
CA LYS A 222 -6.91 -11.27 -14.45
C LYS A 222 -6.73 -9.95 -15.18
N GLN A 223 -7.82 -9.34 -15.66
CA GLN A 223 -7.78 -8.02 -16.27
C GLN A 223 -7.31 -6.95 -15.28
N ALA A 224 -7.84 -6.94 -14.05
CA ALA A 224 -7.46 -5.97 -13.02
C ALA A 224 -5.98 -6.06 -12.65
N ILE A 225 -5.44 -7.28 -12.53
CA ILE A 225 -4.01 -7.50 -12.29
C ILE A 225 -3.19 -6.99 -13.48
N GLN A 226 -3.60 -7.32 -14.71
CA GLN A 226 -2.90 -6.85 -15.91
C GLN A 226 -2.88 -5.33 -15.99
N GLU A 227 -4.00 -4.65 -15.75
CA GLU A 227 -4.07 -3.18 -15.69
C GLU A 227 -3.18 -2.60 -14.58
N ALA A 228 -3.16 -3.21 -13.40
CA ALA A 228 -2.35 -2.75 -12.27
C ALA A 228 -0.85 -2.99 -12.43
N THR A 229 -0.44 -3.96 -13.26
CA THR A 229 0.98 -4.26 -13.53
C THR A 229 1.48 -3.75 -14.87
N SER A 230 0.58 -3.41 -15.80
CA SER A 230 0.97 -2.85 -17.08
C SER A 230 1.51 -1.43 -16.93
N SER A 231 2.72 -1.21 -17.43
CA SER A 231 3.26 0.15 -17.54
C SER A 231 2.43 0.96 -18.55
N PRO A 232 2.09 2.23 -18.27
CA PRO A 232 1.45 3.12 -19.24
C PRO A 232 2.18 3.20 -20.58
N LEU A 233 3.52 3.12 -20.56
CA LEU A 233 4.35 3.09 -21.76
C LEU A 233 4.14 1.81 -22.58
N GLN A 234 3.95 0.68 -21.92
CA GLN A 234 3.66 -0.58 -22.60
C GLN A 234 2.28 -0.58 -23.25
N ILE A 235 1.30 0.12 -22.66
CA ILE A 235 -0.02 0.33 -23.25
C ILE A 235 0.10 1.21 -24.49
N PHE A 236 0.85 2.30 -24.40
CA PHE A 236 1.09 3.21 -25.52
C PHE A 236 1.77 2.51 -26.70
N LEU A 237 2.85 1.76 -26.45
CA LEU A 237 3.58 1.01 -27.48
C LEU A 237 2.78 -0.14 -28.11
N LYS A 238 1.77 -0.68 -27.42
CA LYS A 238 0.88 -1.73 -27.94
C LYS A 238 -0.34 -1.18 -28.68
N SER A 239 -0.60 0.12 -28.58
CA SER A 239 -1.70 0.74 -29.34
C SER A 239 -1.30 0.87 -30.82
N PRO A 240 -2.20 0.55 -31.77
CA PRO A 240 -1.88 0.72 -33.18
C PRO A 240 -1.65 2.20 -33.48
N PRO A 241 -0.69 2.56 -34.35
CA PRO A 241 -0.43 3.96 -34.68
C PRO A 241 -1.66 4.56 -35.35
N SER A 242 -2.31 5.53 -34.68
CA SER A 242 -3.45 6.28 -35.23
C SER A 242 -3.04 7.39 -36.19
N HIS A 243 -1.79 7.43 -36.65
CA HIS A 243 -1.31 8.36 -37.68
C HIS A 243 -0.42 7.65 -38.72
N PRO A 244 -0.64 7.87 -40.03
CA PRO A 244 0.04 7.15 -41.10
C PRO A 244 1.42 7.72 -41.46
N ARG A 245 2.27 8.06 -40.48
CA ARG A 245 3.63 8.59 -40.72
C ARG A 245 4.71 8.20 -39.70
N PHE A 246 4.63 7.00 -39.13
CA PHE A 246 5.80 6.43 -38.46
C PHE A 246 5.99 4.99 -38.93
N SER A 247 6.74 4.85 -40.03
CA SER A 247 7.45 3.60 -40.33
C SER A 247 8.48 3.40 -39.23
N VAL A 248 8.30 2.38 -38.40
CA VAL A 248 9.35 1.93 -37.47
C VAL A 248 10.48 1.39 -38.34
N PRO A 249 11.69 1.99 -38.35
CA PRO A 249 12.83 1.37 -39.00
C PRO A 249 13.31 0.19 -38.14
N ASP A 250 13.75 -0.89 -38.78
CA ASP A 250 14.22 -2.16 -38.19
C ASP A 250 15.52 -2.05 -37.37
N SER A 251 15.66 -1.05 -36.51
CA SER A 251 16.75 -1.00 -35.55
C SER A 251 16.33 -0.24 -34.29
N CYS A 252 16.68 -0.84 -33.16
CA CYS A 252 16.48 -0.32 -31.81
C CYS A 252 17.11 1.07 -31.67
N CYS A 253 16.34 2.14 -31.91
CA CYS A 253 16.75 3.49 -31.56
C CYS A 253 16.50 3.68 -30.05
N VAL A 254 17.58 3.72 -29.27
CA VAL A 254 17.54 4.19 -27.89
C VAL A 254 17.17 5.67 -27.93
N VAL A 255 15.93 5.99 -27.58
CA VAL A 255 15.49 7.38 -27.43
C VAL A 255 16.03 7.90 -26.11
N ASP A 256 17.02 8.79 -26.18
CA ASP A 256 17.55 9.51 -25.03
C ASP A 256 16.47 10.47 -24.49
N VAL A 257 16.03 10.22 -23.26
CA VAL A 257 14.96 10.94 -22.56
C VAL A 257 15.32 12.43 -22.36
N ARG A 258 16.59 12.82 -22.54
CA ARG A 258 17.02 14.22 -22.40
C ARG A 258 16.57 15.16 -23.53
N GLU A 259 16.14 14.66 -24.68
CA GLU A 259 15.63 15.53 -25.77
C GLU A 259 14.15 15.89 -25.65
N LEU A 260 13.36 15.14 -24.88
CA LEU A 260 11.91 15.37 -24.77
C LEU A 260 11.55 16.67 -24.02
N THR A 261 12.46 17.24 -23.23
CA THR A 261 12.21 18.49 -22.49
C THR A 261 12.38 19.76 -23.36
N LYS A 262 12.75 19.64 -24.64
CA LYS A 262 12.89 20.81 -25.54
C LYS A 262 11.69 21.06 -26.46
N MET A 263 10.61 20.29 -26.35
CA MET A 263 9.40 20.42 -27.19
C MET A 263 8.12 20.77 -26.41
N CYS A 264 8.24 21.47 -25.27
CA CYS A 264 7.13 22.20 -24.65
C CYS A 264 7.50 23.67 -24.52
#